data_AF-A0A8E0QS96-F1
#
_entry.id   AF-A0A8E0QS96-F1
#
_cell.length_a   1.000
_cell.length_b   1.000
_cell.length_c   1.000
_cell.angle_alpha   90.00
_cell.angle_beta   90.00
_cell.angle_gamma   90.00
#
_symmetry.space_group_name_H-M   'P 1'
#
loop_
_entity.id
_entity.type
_entity.pdbx_description
1 polymer ?
#
loop_
_entity_poly.entity_id
_entity_poly.type
_entity_poly.pdbx_seq_one_letter_code
_entity_poly.pdbx_strand_id
1 'polypeptide(L)'
;MNGHSESSKETQENVRQSRRQKRRQARLGNIEVTEESSDEVRHINAGRRVPREPIDRLVAVIKFLGSYSNDVEQIECALGDLLRKDERIQQLSATVQELRRSKNEEARMIEEEQGRLMELQSQLNEKETSLNRVQESLDEASKQLREEKQRFQAEEAARYDAAIATEKKKLENELQRQVKQNEKATAAKLEQAAQHIRQLQHQVSDLTETKDNAEMTLTLFRARTKELEDQQKELESRYKTQHSPLAEFEGDLSKIHQALKAIAHAYFGDLPPEDADIDQLQRVLRDSDQIFQFVPLTASNASKYLRIRAAQSVVAKAICHSLWQPFGGSMMSLSPDQISTFVQISKALARQDRRKESLWRYLTLYGLDIAALQHTKDNTAVDRRARLETQHISDVLRALVPLQKQKDFERDLGHLLTECVRFWNKAKRDSCIIEFDTDPPQSSNSDWLSEPCLEFDHVEADTEQGCNNVPAWCLFPRVTFLPIDGEPKIVAGHAVFGDCPALYEGLCELRRQEDEITQLKRNFVRQPSISRGR
;
A
#
# COMPACT_ATOMS: atom_id res chain seq x y z
N MET A 1 -29.37 18.26 -26.70
CA MET A 1 -29.41 19.53 -27.44
C MET A 1 -30.14 19.30 -28.74
N ASN A 2 -31.00 20.22 -29.15
CA ASN A 2 -31.75 20.28 -30.41
C ASN A 2 -32.73 19.10 -30.66
N GLY A 3 -33.88 19.30 -31.31
CA GLY A 3 -34.50 20.56 -31.74
C GLY A 3 -35.75 20.30 -32.60
N HIS A 4 -36.80 21.11 -32.42
CA HIS A 4 -38.09 20.99 -33.12
C HIS A 4 -37.98 21.12 -34.66
N SER A 5 -38.94 20.56 -35.40
CA SER A 5 -40.03 21.35 -36.04
C SER A 5 -41.06 20.49 -36.79
N GLU A 6 -42.28 21.03 -36.93
CA GLU A 6 -43.43 20.49 -37.66
C GLU A 6 -43.71 21.31 -38.94
N SER A 7 -44.56 20.80 -39.85
CA SER A 7 -45.50 21.52 -40.78
C SER A 7 -45.85 20.58 -41.97
N SER A 8 -47.09 20.34 -42.43
CA SER A 8 -48.21 21.22 -42.88
C SER A 8 -47.88 22.03 -44.17
N LYS A 9 -48.78 22.24 -45.16
CA LYS A 9 -50.13 21.67 -45.48
C LYS A 9 -50.57 22.11 -46.91
N GLU A 10 -51.55 21.40 -47.50
CA GLU A 10 -52.67 21.90 -48.38
C GLU A 10 -52.49 22.86 -49.60
N THR A 11 -52.87 22.35 -50.80
CA THR A 11 -54.04 22.80 -51.64
C THR A 11 -53.98 24.02 -52.62
N GLN A 12 -54.86 23.99 -53.66
CA GLN A 12 -55.42 25.10 -54.50
C GLN A 12 -54.51 25.76 -55.61
N GLU A 13 -54.98 26.39 -56.71
CA GLU A 13 -56.30 26.62 -57.37
C GLU A 13 -56.16 27.08 -58.87
N ASN A 14 -57.27 27.26 -59.62
CA ASN A 14 -57.55 28.17 -60.80
C ASN A 14 -57.97 27.54 -62.18
N VAL A 15 -58.57 28.24 -63.18
CA VAL A 15 -59.87 29.02 -63.25
C VAL A 15 -60.14 29.71 -64.64
N ARG A 16 -61.34 29.53 -65.25
CA ARG A 16 -62.04 30.36 -66.32
C ARG A 16 -61.35 30.47 -67.73
N GLN A 17 -61.88 31.07 -68.84
CA GLN A 17 -63.04 31.98 -69.13
C GLN A 17 -63.45 32.09 -70.66
N SER A 18 -64.59 32.78 -70.98
CA SER A 18 -64.89 33.60 -72.22
C SER A 18 -65.60 32.95 -73.47
N ARG A 19 -66.24 33.67 -74.43
CA ARG A 19 -67.53 34.48 -74.42
C ARG A 19 -68.06 34.95 -75.83
N ARG A 20 -69.39 34.85 -76.07
CA ARG A 20 -70.35 35.77 -76.82
C ARG A 20 -70.25 36.11 -78.35
N GLN A 21 -71.40 36.00 -79.07
CA GLN A 21 -72.17 37.00 -79.90
C GLN A 21 -73.42 36.29 -80.53
N LYS A 22 -74.70 36.75 -80.56
CA LYS A 22 -75.45 37.96 -81.08
C LYS A 22 -75.67 37.95 -82.64
N ARG A 23 -76.84 38.29 -83.27
CA ARG A 23 -78.26 38.60 -82.87
C ARG A 23 -79.17 38.92 -84.11
N ARG A 24 -80.46 38.47 -84.15
CA ARG A 24 -81.71 39.15 -84.70
C ARG A 24 -81.80 39.47 -86.25
N GLN A 25 -82.93 39.83 -86.93
CA GLN A 25 -84.42 39.86 -86.73
C GLN A 25 -85.22 40.12 -88.06
N ALA A 26 -86.44 39.55 -88.21
CA ALA A 26 -87.77 40.15 -88.61
C ALA A 26 -87.95 41.09 -89.87
N ARG A 27 -89.13 41.46 -90.46
CA ARG A 27 -90.61 41.29 -90.21
C ARG A 27 -91.51 41.86 -91.39
N LEU A 28 -92.83 41.52 -91.43
CA LEU A 28 -94.00 42.23 -92.08
C LEU A 28 -94.12 42.28 -93.63
N GLY A 29 -95.29 42.48 -94.29
CA GLY A 29 -96.73 42.49 -93.87
C GLY A 29 -97.71 43.33 -94.76
N ASN A 30 -99.05 43.08 -94.69
CA ASN A 30 -100.22 43.97 -95.06
C ASN A 30 -100.52 44.27 -96.58
N ILE A 31 -101.72 44.66 -97.09
CA ILE A 31 -103.11 44.91 -96.56
C ILE A 31 -104.24 44.66 -97.64
N GLU A 32 -105.54 44.89 -97.34
CA GLU A 32 -106.76 44.39 -98.07
C GLU A 32 -107.82 45.45 -98.59
N VAL A 33 -108.99 45.02 -99.15
CA VAL A 33 -110.28 45.76 -99.53
C VAL A 33 -110.28 46.55 -100.89
N THR A 34 -111.33 46.82 -101.73
CA THR A 34 -112.86 46.81 -101.81
C THR A 34 -113.44 45.84 -102.89
N GLU A 35 -114.73 45.67 -103.33
CA GLU A 35 -116.09 46.33 -103.24
C GLU A 35 -116.39 47.55 -104.19
N GLU A 36 -117.58 47.88 -104.78
CA GLU A 36 -118.89 47.22 -105.15
C GLU A 36 -119.78 48.20 -106.06
N SER A 37 -121.05 47.88 -106.40
CA SER A 37 -122.17 48.77 -106.91
C SER A 37 -122.11 49.42 -108.33
N SER A 38 -123.18 49.99 -108.97
CA SER A 38 -124.67 49.96 -108.83
C SER A 38 -125.40 50.66 -110.05
N ASP A 39 -126.58 50.14 -110.42
CA ASP A 39 -127.85 50.70 -110.98
C ASP A 39 -128.02 51.87 -112.01
N GLU A 40 -129.25 51.90 -112.55
CA GLU A 40 -130.07 53.01 -113.13
C GLU A 40 -129.75 53.62 -114.54
N VAL A 41 -130.72 54.11 -115.35
CA VAL A 41 -132.17 53.83 -115.54
C VAL A 41 -132.72 54.58 -116.79
N ARG A 42 -133.93 54.22 -117.31
CA ARG A 42 -134.87 55.06 -118.15
C ARG A 42 -134.46 55.35 -119.63
N HIS A 43 -135.35 55.74 -120.58
CA HIS A 43 -136.82 55.90 -120.56
C HIS A 43 -137.55 55.85 -121.95
N ILE A 44 -138.83 55.38 -121.91
CA ILE A 44 -140.05 55.58 -122.75
C ILE A 44 -140.06 56.07 -124.23
N ASN A 45 -141.23 55.79 -124.85
CA ASN A 45 -142.00 56.57 -125.84
C ASN A 45 -141.72 56.35 -127.35
N ALA A 46 -142.71 56.47 -128.26
CA ALA A 46 -144.18 56.38 -128.12
C ALA A 46 -144.88 56.26 -129.50
N GLY A 47 -146.16 55.87 -129.48
CA GLY A 47 -147.17 56.60 -130.24
C GLY A 47 -147.52 56.17 -131.69
N ARG A 48 -148.81 55.84 -131.86
CA ARG A 48 -149.83 56.59 -132.65
C ARG A 48 -149.29 57.55 -133.75
N ARG A 49 -149.86 57.69 -134.96
CA ARG A 49 -151.00 57.11 -135.72
C ARG A 49 -150.74 57.50 -137.22
N VAL A 50 -150.94 56.64 -138.23
CA VAL A 50 -152.18 56.50 -139.07
C VAL A 50 -152.64 57.83 -139.71
N PRO A 51 -152.92 58.00 -141.04
CA PRO A 51 -152.56 57.33 -142.32
C PRO A 51 -151.18 56.69 -142.55
N ARG A 52 -150.70 56.51 -143.80
CA ARG A 52 -151.29 56.65 -145.17
C ARG A 52 -150.55 55.62 -146.09
N GLU A 53 -150.92 55.47 -147.36
CA GLU A 53 -150.60 54.24 -148.12
C GLU A 53 -149.21 54.19 -148.83
N PRO A 54 -148.64 55.29 -149.39
CA PRO A 54 -147.25 55.29 -149.87
C PRO A 54 -146.30 56.10 -148.96
N ILE A 55 -146.71 57.31 -148.55
CA ILE A 55 -145.84 58.25 -147.83
C ILE A 55 -145.47 57.72 -146.44
N ASP A 56 -146.17 56.71 -145.94
CA ASP A 56 -146.00 56.17 -144.59
C ASP A 56 -145.49 54.73 -144.62
N ARG A 57 -145.26 54.18 -145.83
CA ARG A 57 -144.07 53.35 -146.05
C ARG A 57 -142.82 54.21 -146.02
N LEU A 58 -142.84 55.39 -146.64
CA LEU A 58 -141.70 56.32 -146.65
C LEU A 58 -141.41 56.90 -145.26
N VAL A 59 -142.44 57.20 -144.44
CA VAL A 59 -142.32 57.62 -143.04
C VAL A 59 -142.17 56.43 -142.09
N ALA A 60 -142.61 55.21 -142.43
CA ALA A 60 -142.14 54.01 -141.73
C ALA A 60 -140.65 53.76 -141.99
N VAL A 61 -140.14 54.03 -143.20
CA VAL A 61 -138.71 54.01 -143.52
C VAL A 61 -137.99 55.13 -142.75
N ILE A 62 -138.53 56.34 -142.65
CA ILE A 62 -137.93 57.41 -141.81
C ILE A 62 -138.01 57.06 -140.31
N LYS A 63 -139.06 56.40 -139.81
CA LYS A 63 -139.11 55.90 -138.43
C LYS A 63 -138.16 54.72 -138.20
N PHE A 64 -138.01 53.83 -139.18
CA PHE A 64 -137.09 52.70 -139.14
C PHE A 64 -135.63 53.18 -139.19
N LEU A 65 -135.32 54.19 -140.01
CA LEU A 65 -134.04 54.92 -140.02
C LEU A 65 -133.85 55.75 -138.74
N GLY A 66 -134.93 56.24 -138.13
CA GLY A 66 -134.92 56.92 -136.83
C GLY A 66 -134.56 55.98 -135.67
N SER A 67 -135.13 54.77 -135.64
CA SER A 67 -134.63 53.71 -134.74
C SER A 67 -133.21 53.29 -135.11
N TYR A 68 -132.88 53.15 -136.40
CA TYR A 68 -131.53 52.83 -136.85
C TYR A 68 -130.48 53.85 -136.38
N SER A 69 -130.83 55.14 -136.33
CA SER A 69 -129.95 56.19 -135.79
C SER A 69 -129.68 56.00 -134.30
N ASN A 70 -130.70 55.61 -133.54
CA ASN A 70 -130.61 55.33 -132.10
C ASN A 70 -129.88 54.00 -131.81
N ASP A 71 -130.03 53.02 -132.70
CA ASP A 71 -129.30 51.75 -132.66
C ASP A 71 -127.82 51.95 -133.03
N VAL A 72 -127.50 52.87 -133.96
CA VAL A 72 -126.13 53.26 -134.33
C VAL A 72 -125.42 53.96 -133.17
N GLU A 73 -126.05 54.91 -132.46
CA GLU A 73 -125.44 55.53 -131.27
C GLU A 73 -125.13 54.50 -130.17
N GLN A 74 -125.97 53.46 -130.00
CA GLN A 74 -125.67 52.35 -129.09
C GLN A 74 -124.48 51.50 -129.57
N ILE A 75 -124.36 51.25 -130.88
CA ILE A 75 -123.24 50.52 -131.48
C ILE A 75 -121.92 51.31 -131.32
N GLU A 76 -121.93 52.64 -131.51
CA GLU A 76 -120.72 53.47 -131.32
C GLU A 76 -120.27 53.50 -129.85
N CYS A 77 -121.20 53.61 -128.90
CA CYS A 77 -120.91 53.42 -127.48
C CYS A 77 -120.31 52.05 -127.17
N ALA A 78 -120.89 50.96 -127.72
CA ALA A 78 -120.38 49.61 -127.54
C ALA A 78 -118.97 49.42 -128.14
N LEU A 79 -118.67 50.07 -129.26
CA LEU A 79 -117.35 50.05 -129.89
C LEU A 79 -116.27 50.75 -129.03
N GLY A 80 -116.62 51.89 -128.44
CA GLY A 80 -115.74 52.64 -127.52
C GLY A 80 -115.48 51.91 -126.19
N ASP A 81 -116.33 50.96 -125.83
CA ASP A 81 -116.17 50.08 -124.67
C ASP A 81 -115.39 48.79 -125.01
N LEU A 82 -115.37 48.39 -126.28
CA LEU A 82 -114.56 47.29 -126.82
C LEU A 82 -113.08 47.68 -126.95
N LEU A 83 -112.77 48.86 -127.51
CA LEU A 83 -111.39 49.35 -127.65
C LEU A 83 -110.65 49.44 -126.31
N ARG A 84 -111.32 49.93 -125.25
CA ARG A 84 -110.76 49.97 -123.88
C ARG A 84 -110.51 48.59 -123.26
N LYS A 85 -111.17 47.53 -123.76
CA LYS A 85 -110.91 46.13 -123.35
C LYS A 85 -109.71 45.55 -124.10
N ASP A 86 -109.51 45.93 -125.36
CA ASP A 86 -108.39 45.46 -126.19
C ASP A 86 -107.03 46.00 -125.70
N GLU A 87 -106.96 47.29 -125.33
CA GLU A 87 -105.76 47.86 -124.66
C GLU A 87 -105.41 47.11 -123.36
N ARG A 88 -106.43 46.72 -122.58
CA ARG A 88 -106.27 45.96 -121.34
C ARG A 88 -105.69 44.56 -121.60
N ILE A 89 -106.07 43.92 -122.70
CA ILE A 89 -105.57 42.61 -123.12
C ILE A 89 -104.10 42.70 -123.58
N GLN A 90 -103.71 43.78 -124.27
CA GLN A 90 -102.30 44.00 -124.64
C GLN A 90 -101.40 44.20 -123.42
N GLN A 91 -101.82 44.99 -122.43
CA GLN A 91 -101.07 45.20 -121.18
C GLN A 91 -100.86 43.90 -120.38
N LEU A 92 -101.89 43.05 -120.30
CA LEU A 92 -101.80 41.72 -119.65
C LEU A 92 -100.89 40.75 -120.43
N SER A 93 -100.90 40.81 -121.76
CA SER A 93 -100.04 39.98 -122.60
C SER A 93 -98.55 40.26 -122.39
N ALA A 94 -98.17 41.54 -122.24
CA ALA A 94 -96.80 41.95 -121.95
C ALA A 94 -96.32 41.44 -120.58
N THR A 95 -97.16 41.52 -119.54
CA THR A 95 -96.78 41.09 -118.18
C THR A 95 -96.57 39.57 -118.08
N VAL A 96 -97.37 38.77 -118.81
CA VAL A 96 -97.19 37.31 -118.88
C VAL A 96 -95.87 36.93 -119.57
N GLN A 97 -95.40 37.72 -120.55
CA GLN A 97 -94.16 37.44 -121.27
C GLN A 97 -92.92 37.69 -120.39
N GLU A 98 -92.95 38.73 -119.55
CA GLU A 98 -91.83 39.08 -118.66
C GLU A 98 -91.67 38.06 -117.51
N LEU A 99 -92.77 37.61 -116.92
CA LEU A 99 -92.77 36.54 -115.90
C LEU A 99 -92.16 35.22 -116.43
N ARG A 100 -92.32 34.91 -117.72
CA ARG A 100 -91.70 33.74 -118.35
C ARG A 100 -90.18 33.86 -118.51
N ARG A 101 -89.63 35.07 -118.64
CA ARG A 101 -88.18 35.29 -118.65
C ARG A 101 -87.59 35.06 -117.25
N SER A 102 -88.19 35.70 -116.24
CA SER A 102 -87.71 35.64 -114.85
C SER A 102 -87.57 34.20 -114.34
N LYS A 103 -88.58 33.35 -114.59
CA LYS A 103 -88.58 31.94 -114.17
C LYS A 103 -87.45 31.11 -114.81
N ASN A 104 -87.03 31.42 -116.03
CA ASN A 104 -86.03 30.63 -116.75
C ASN A 104 -84.60 30.93 -116.26
N GLU A 105 -84.32 32.17 -115.83
CA GLU A 105 -83.01 32.53 -115.28
C GLU A 105 -82.83 31.97 -113.85
N GLU A 106 -83.89 31.98 -113.05
CA GLU A 106 -83.94 31.38 -111.70
C GLU A 106 -83.68 29.86 -111.74
N ALA A 107 -84.20 29.16 -112.76
CA ALA A 107 -83.95 27.74 -112.95
C ALA A 107 -82.45 27.41 -113.20
N ARG A 108 -81.72 28.24 -113.96
CA ARG A 108 -80.30 27.98 -114.27
C ARG A 108 -79.40 28.19 -113.04
N MET A 109 -79.71 29.18 -112.20
CA MET A 109 -78.98 29.45 -110.95
C MET A 109 -79.00 28.25 -109.98
N ILE A 110 -80.09 27.49 -109.94
CA ILE A 110 -80.25 26.32 -109.05
C ILE A 110 -79.37 25.15 -109.49
N GLU A 111 -79.17 24.97 -110.80
CA GLU A 111 -78.36 23.89 -111.36
C GLU A 111 -76.85 24.10 -111.11
N GLU A 112 -76.38 25.36 -111.17
CA GLU A 112 -75.00 25.74 -110.83
C GLU A 112 -74.69 25.58 -109.31
N GLU A 113 -75.65 25.84 -108.42
CA GLU A 113 -75.52 25.60 -106.97
C GLU A 113 -75.41 24.10 -106.64
N GLN A 114 -76.23 23.25 -107.26
CA GLN A 114 -76.21 21.79 -107.02
C GLN A 114 -74.88 21.15 -107.41
N GLY A 115 -74.24 21.62 -108.49
CA GLY A 115 -72.90 21.16 -108.89
C GLY A 115 -71.84 21.42 -107.81
N ARG A 116 -71.81 22.62 -107.22
CA ARG A 116 -70.85 22.98 -106.16
C ARG A 116 -71.03 22.17 -104.88
N LEU A 117 -72.27 21.83 -104.52
CA LEU A 117 -72.55 21.03 -103.32
C LEU A 117 -71.97 19.60 -103.40
N MET A 118 -72.05 18.94 -104.57
CA MET A 118 -71.43 17.62 -104.75
C MET A 118 -69.91 17.64 -104.62
N GLU A 119 -69.24 18.65 -105.19
CA GLU A 119 -67.77 18.74 -105.17
C GLU A 119 -67.24 18.99 -103.74
N LEU A 120 -67.89 19.88 -102.97
CA LEU A 120 -67.61 20.09 -101.55
C LEU A 120 -67.81 18.81 -100.71
N GLN A 121 -68.87 18.03 -101.00
CA GLN A 121 -69.15 16.79 -100.27
C GLN A 121 -68.13 15.68 -100.57
N SER A 122 -67.55 15.66 -101.77
CA SER A 122 -66.44 14.76 -102.11
C SER A 122 -65.16 15.10 -101.31
N GLN A 123 -64.78 16.38 -101.29
CA GLN A 123 -63.58 16.84 -100.58
C GLN A 123 -63.65 16.61 -99.06
N LEU A 124 -64.84 16.65 -98.46
CA LEU A 124 -65.04 16.35 -97.04
C LEU A 124 -64.67 14.89 -96.70
N ASN A 125 -65.11 13.94 -97.53
CA ASN A 125 -64.88 12.49 -97.38
C ASN A 125 -63.38 12.13 -97.47
N GLU A 126 -62.63 12.77 -98.38
CA GLU A 126 -61.18 12.60 -98.47
C GLU A 126 -60.46 13.13 -97.22
N LYS A 127 -60.94 14.24 -96.64
CA LYS A 127 -60.36 14.78 -95.39
C LYS A 127 -60.64 13.88 -94.20
N GLU A 128 -61.85 13.38 -94.05
CA GLU A 128 -62.23 12.46 -92.96
C GLU A 128 -61.45 11.14 -93.03
N THR A 129 -61.33 10.53 -94.21
CA THR A 129 -60.50 9.32 -94.41
C THR A 129 -59.00 9.56 -94.25
N SER A 130 -58.51 10.79 -94.47
CA SER A 130 -57.11 11.16 -94.16
C SER A 130 -56.87 11.31 -92.66
N LEU A 131 -57.84 11.85 -91.89
CA LEU A 131 -57.73 12.06 -90.45
C LEU A 131 -57.68 10.75 -89.67
N ASN A 132 -58.55 9.79 -90.00
CA ASN A 132 -58.59 8.50 -89.29
C ASN A 132 -57.26 7.73 -89.39
N ARG A 133 -56.58 7.77 -90.54
CA ARG A 133 -55.25 7.15 -90.71
C ARG A 133 -54.15 7.81 -89.86
N VAL A 134 -54.24 9.12 -89.65
CA VAL A 134 -53.32 9.86 -88.75
C VAL A 134 -53.63 9.54 -87.29
N GLN A 135 -54.91 9.38 -86.94
CA GLN A 135 -55.35 8.99 -85.60
C GLN A 135 -54.80 7.59 -85.23
N GLU A 136 -55.00 6.59 -86.08
CA GLU A 136 -54.48 5.22 -85.90
C GLU A 136 -52.95 5.21 -85.75
N SER A 137 -52.23 5.98 -86.58
CA SER A 137 -50.77 6.10 -86.50
C SER A 137 -50.30 6.77 -85.21
N LEU A 138 -51.09 7.66 -84.60
CA LEU A 138 -50.75 8.37 -83.37
C LEU A 138 -50.96 7.47 -82.14
N ASP A 139 -52.01 6.66 -82.14
CA ASP A 139 -52.31 5.72 -81.04
C ASP A 139 -51.30 4.57 -80.99
N GLU A 140 -50.91 4.00 -82.14
CA GLU A 140 -49.90 2.93 -82.19
C GLU A 140 -48.51 3.45 -81.76
N ALA A 141 -48.12 4.66 -82.16
CA ALA A 141 -46.89 5.31 -81.69
C ALA A 141 -46.94 5.63 -80.18
N SER A 142 -48.08 6.09 -79.67
CA SER A 142 -48.29 6.37 -78.24
C SER A 142 -48.23 5.10 -77.38
N LYS A 143 -48.65 3.96 -77.94
CA LYS A 143 -48.53 2.63 -77.33
C LYS A 143 -47.08 2.14 -77.29
N GLN A 144 -46.35 2.21 -78.41
CA GLN A 144 -44.92 1.84 -78.47
C GLN A 144 -44.08 2.65 -77.47
N LEU A 145 -44.27 3.98 -77.41
CA LEU A 145 -43.56 4.85 -76.46
C LEU A 145 -43.86 4.50 -74.99
N ARG A 146 -45.08 4.02 -74.69
CA ARG A 146 -45.47 3.57 -73.35
C ARG A 146 -44.83 2.23 -72.97
N GLU A 147 -44.75 1.29 -73.91
CA GLU A 147 -44.07 -0.01 -73.73
C GLU A 147 -42.54 0.16 -73.58
N GLU A 148 -41.92 1.01 -74.40
CA GLU A 148 -40.48 1.30 -74.35
C GLU A 148 -40.09 2.00 -73.03
N LYS A 149 -40.89 2.98 -72.58
CA LYS A 149 -40.71 3.62 -71.27
C LYS A 149 -40.80 2.62 -70.11
N GLN A 150 -41.74 1.67 -70.17
CA GLN A 150 -41.84 0.61 -69.15
C GLN A 150 -40.63 -0.33 -69.16
N ARG A 151 -40.11 -0.69 -70.34
CA ARG A 151 -38.86 -1.47 -70.45
C ARG A 151 -37.67 -0.74 -69.84
N PHE A 152 -37.48 0.54 -70.17
CA PHE A 152 -36.37 1.33 -69.62
C PHE A 152 -36.45 1.43 -68.09
N GLN A 153 -37.64 1.71 -67.54
CA GLN A 153 -37.84 1.77 -66.08
C GLN A 153 -37.61 0.41 -65.39
N ALA A 154 -37.93 -0.71 -66.05
CA ALA A 154 -37.65 -2.05 -65.54
C ALA A 154 -36.15 -2.40 -65.58
N GLU A 155 -35.42 -2.04 -66.65
CA GLU A 155 -33.98 -2.26 -66.73
C GLU A 155 -33.22 -1.37 -65.73
N GLU A 156 -33.62 -0.10 -65.58
CA GLU A 156 -33.03 0.83 -64.62
C GLU A 156 -33.24 0.35 -63.18
N ALA A 157 -34.45 -0.08 -62.81
CA ALA A 157 -34.72 -0.69 -61.51
C ALA A 157 -33.85 -1.94 -61.27
N ALA A 158 -33.79 -2.86 -62.25
CA ALA A 158 -32.97 -4.07 -62.15
C ALA A 158 -31.46 -3.76 -62.00
N ARG A 159 -30.96 -2.68 -62.60
CA ARG A 159 -29.58 -2.20 -62.39
C ARG A 159 -29.34 -1.70 -60.97
N TYR A 160 -30.26 -0.90 -60.41
CA TYR A 160 -30.14 -0.42 -59.03
C TYR A 160 -30.24 -1.58 -58.03
N ASP A 161 -31.18 -2.51 -58.21
CA ASP A 161 -31.31 -3.70 -57.35
C ASP A 161 -30.05 -4.58 -57.40
N ALA A 162 -29.48 -4.80 -58.59
CA ALA A 162 -28.22 -5.53 -58.75
C ALA A 162 -27.05 -4.81 -58.05
N ALA A 163 -26.94 -3.49 -58.21
CA ALA A 163 -25.91 -2.70 -57.53
C ALA A 163 -26.04 -2.79 -56.00
N ILE A 164 -27.24 -2.57 -55.47
CA ILE A 164 -27.56 -2.67 -54.04
C ILE A 164 -27.25 -4.07 -53.51
N ALA A 165 -27.61 -5.14 -54.25
CA ALA A 165 -27.29 -6.51 -53.87
C ALA A 165 -25.78 -6.77 -53.81
N THR A 166 -24.99 -6.22 -54.74
CA THR A 166 -23.52 -6.37 -54.70
C THR A 166 -22.87 -5.59 -53.56
N GLU A 167 -23.28 -4.34 -53.30
CA GLU A 167 -22.73 -3.56 -52.17
C GLU A 167 -23.15 -4.14 -50.82
N LYS A 168 -24.42 -4.54 -50.66
CA LYS A 168 -24.87 -5.25 -49.45
C LYS A 168 -24.01 -6.49 -49.21
N LYS A 169 -23.74 -7.30 -50.25
CA LYS A 169 -22.89 -8.49 -50.15
C LYS A 169 -21.42 -8.15 -49.84
N LYS A 170 -20.88 -7.02 -50.29
CA LYS A 170 -19.53 -6.56 -49.89
C LYS A 170 -19.51 -6.19 -48.40
N LEU A 171 -20.43 -5.34 -47.96
CA LEU A 171 -20.55 -4.88 -46.57
C LEU A 171 -20.78 -6.05 -45.59
N GLU A 172 -21.61 -7.01 -45.97
CA GLU A 172 -21.91 -8.22 -45.18
C GLU A 172 -20.70 -9.15 -45.04
N ASN A 173 -19.91 -9.32 -46.11
CA ASN A 173 -18.64 -10.04 -46.06
C ASN A 173 -17.58 -9.32 -45.20
N GLU A 174 -17.50 -7.99 -45.30
CA GLU A 174 -16.52 -7.19 -44.57
C GLU A 174 -16.86 -7.10 -43.07
N LEU A 175 -18.15 -6.92 -42.73
CA LEU A 175 -18.64 -7.06 -41.36
C LEU A 175 -18.33 -8.45 -40.81
N GLN A 176 -18.54 -9.52 -41.57
CA GLN A 176 -18.23 -10.89 -41.12
C GLN A 176 -16.72 -11.10 -40.92
N ARG A 177 -15.85 -10.45 -41.69
CA ARG A 177 -14.39 -10.45 -41.46
C ARG A 177 -14.03 -9.72 -40.17
N GLN A 178 -14.57 -8.52 -39.96
CA GLN A 178 -14.29 -7.72 -38.77
C GLN A 178 -14.81 -8.39 -37.50
N VAL A 179 -15.98 -9.04 -37.55
CA VAL A 179 -16.48 -9.90 -36.47
C VAL A 179 -15.48 -11.03 -36.18
N LYS A 180 -15.10 -11.84 -37.19
CA LYS A 180 -14.14 -12.94 -37.02
C LYS A 180 -12.75 -12.50 -36.55
N GLN A 181 -12.32 -11.28 -36.89
CA GLN A 181 -11.05 -10.71 -36.46
C GLN A 181 -11.13 -10.19 -35.01
N ASN A 182 -12.23 -9.55 -34.64
CA ASN A 182 -12.51 -9.13 -33.27
C ASN A 182 -12.70 -10.33 -32.33
N GLU A 183 -13.43 -11.37 -32.75
CA GLU A 183 -13.58 -12.64 -32.01
C GLU A 183 -12.22 -13.29 -31.70
N LYS A 184 -11.30 -13.33 -32.67
CA LYS A 184 -9.93 -13.82 -32.45
C LYS A 184 -9.15 -12.92 -31.50
N ALA A 185 -9.30 -11.60 -31.61
CA ALA A 185 -8.60 -10.65 -30.75
C ALA A 185 -9.14 -10.64 -29.30
N THR A 186 -10.44 -10.86 -29.08
CA THR A 186 -11.03 -11.01 -27.75
C THR A 186 -10.72 -12.37 -27.16
N ALA A 187 -10.78 -13.46 -27.94
CA ALA A 187 -10.37 -14.79 -27.49
C ALA A 187 -8.90 -14.81 -27.02
N ALA A 188 -7.97 -14.26 -27.81
CA ALA A 188 -6.56 -14.17 -27.43
C ALA A 188 -6.34 -13.35 -26.14
N LYS A 189 -7.04 -12.22 -25.98
CA LYS A 189 -6.99 -11.41 -24.75
C LYS A 189 -7.60 -12.14 -23.54
N LEU A 190 -8.69 -12.86 -23.72
CA LEU A 190 -9.32 -13.68 -22.67
C LEU A 190 -8.42 -14.83 -22.25
N GLU A 191 -7.76 -15.51 -23.19
CA GLU A 191 -6.82 -16.58 -22.88
C GLU A 191 -5.56 -16.05 -22.16
N GLN A 192 -4.99 -14.93 -22.61
CA GLN A 192 -3.86 -14.28 -21.92
C GLN A 192 -4.25 -13.84 -20.50
N ALA A 193 -5.44 -13.27 -20.31
CA ALA A 193 -5.97 -12.94 -19.00
C ALA A 193 -6.18 -14.19 -18.13
N ALA A 194 -6.72 -15.28 -18.69
CA ALA A 194 -6.92 -16.54 -17.98
C ALA A 194 -5.60 -17.28 -17.65
N GLN A 195 -4.51 -17.04 -18.40
CA GLN A 195 -3.17 -17.49 -18.03
C GLN A 195 -2.61 -16.64 -16.89
N HIS A 196 -2.73 -15.32 -16.95
CA HIS A 196 -2.26 -14.41 -15.89
C HIS A 196 -3.02 -14.60 -14.56
N ILE A 197 -4.34 -14.84 -14.61
CA ILE A 197 -5.14 -15.19 -13.42
C ILE A 197 -4.63 -16.48 -12.78
N ARG A 198 -4.31 -17.52 -13.58
CA ARG A 198 -3.74 -18.78 -13.06
C ARG A 198 -2.35 -18.59 -12.45
N GLN A 199 -1.51 -17.72 -13.02
CA GLN A 199 -0.21 -17.36 -12.43
C GLN A 199 -0.36 -16.65 -11.08
N LEU A 200 -1.25 -15.66 -10.99
CA LEU A 200 -1.55 -14.97 -9.73
C LEU A 200 -2.16 -15.90 -8.68
N GLN A 201 -3.04 -16.82 -9.07
CA GLN A 201 -3.61 -17.83 -8.16
C GLN A 201 -2.52 -18.76 -7.59
N HIS A 202 -1.55 -19.19 -8.40
CA HIS A 202 -0.42 -19.98 -7.92
C HIS A 202 0.44 -19.16 -6.94
N GLN A 203 0.82 -17.93 -7.30
CA GLN A 203 1.60 -17.04 -6.42
C GLN A 203 0.90 -16.77 -5.08
N VAL A 204 -0.43 -16.58 -5.07
CA VAL A 204 -1.21 -16.42 -3.83
C VAL A 204 -1.22 -17.71 -3.01
N SER A 205 -1.28 -18.89 -3.65
CA SER A 205 -1.15 -20.17 -2.96
C SER A 205 0.21 -20.31 -2.27
N ASP A 206 1.30 -20.08 -3.01
CA ASP A 206 2.67 -20.21 -2.53
C ASP A 206 2.98 -19.20 -1.39
N LEU A 207 2.47 -17.97 -1.50
CA LEU A 207 2.57 -16.95 -0.46
C LEU A 207 1.72 -17.27 0.78
N THR A 208 0.60 -17.99 0.62
CA THR A 208 -0.20 -18.47 1.76
C THR A 208 0.51 -19.62 2.47
N GLU A 209 1.02 -20.61 1.73
CA GLU A 209 1.78 -21.72 2.32
C GLU A 209 3.05 -21.25 3.03
N THR A 210 3.80 -20.31 2.44
CA THR A 210 5.01 -19.77 3.08
C THR A 210 4.68 -18.89 4.29
N LYS A 211 3.58 -18.12 4.27
CA LYS A 211 3.06 -17.41 5.45
C LYS A 211 2.72 -18.39 6.58
N ASP A 212 1.94 -19.42 6.29
CA ASP A 212 1.42 -20.34 7.31
C ASP A 212 2.56 -21.19 7.93
N ASN A 213 3.54 -21.59 7.12
CA ASN A 213 4.80 -22.17 7.61
C ASN A 213 5.61 -21.21 8.50
N ALA A 214 5.66 -19.91 8.18
CA ALA A 214 6.33 -18.90 9.01
C ALA A 214 5.59 -18.65 10.33
N GLU A 215 4.24 -18.62 10.32
CA GLU A 215 3.43 -18.50 11.53
C GLU A 215 3.58 -19.73 12.44
N MET A 216 3.60 -20.95 11.87
CA MET A 216 3.89 -22.19 12.59
C MET A 216 5.31 -22.22 13.18
N THR A 217 6.29 -21.67 12.45
CA THR A 217 7.67 -21.53 12.95
C THR A 217 7.74 -20.53 14.12
N LEU A 218 7.01 -19.41 14.05
CA LEU A 218 6.95 -18.41 15.11
C LEU A 218 6.22 -18.90 16.37
N THR A 219 5.18 -19.73 16.25
CA THR A 219 4.52 -20.32 17.43
C THR A 219 5.42 -21.33 18.12
N LEU A 220 6.16 -22.17 17.38
CA LEU A 220 7.16 -23.08 17.92
C LEU A 220 8.29 -22.33 18.65
N PHE A 221 8.83 -21.25 18.08
CA PHE A 221 9.84 -20.44 18.76
C PHE A 221 9.29 -19.79 20.04
N ARG A 222 8.09 -19.21 20.02
CA ARG A 222 7.46 -18.63 21.22
C ARG A 222 7.24 -19.66 22.32
N ALA A 223 6.79 -20.87 21.96
CA ALA A 223 6.62 -21.96 22.92
C ALA A 223 7.95 -22.34 23.58
N ARG A 224 9.01 -22.52 22.77
CA ARG A 224 10.35 -22.89 23.28
C ARG A 224 11.02 -21.78 24.09
N THR A 225 10.85 -20.51 23.73
CA THR A 225 11.33 -19.38 24.57
C THR A 225 10.66 -19.40 25.93
N LYS A 226 9.32 -19.57 25.98
CA LYS A 226 8.61 -19.67 27.24
C LYS A 226 9.04 -20.89 28.06
N GLU A 227 9.23 -22.05 27.41
CA GLU A 227 9.75 -23.26 28.07
C GLU A 227 11.10 -23.00 28.75
N LEU A 228 12.03 -22.33 28.06
CA LEU A 228 13.35 -21.97 28.60
C LEU A 228 13.25 -20.93 29.73
N GLU A 229 12.37 -19.94 29.62
CA GLU A 229 12.12 -19.00 30.71
C GLU A 229 11.53 -19.67 31.95
N ASP A 230 10.60 -20.60 31.78
CA ASP A 230 9.95 -21.31 32.88
C ASP A 230 10.91 -22.34 33.51
N GLN A 231 11.78 -22.98 32.72
CA GLN A 231 12.94 -23.76 33.22
C GLN A 231 13.93 -22.87 33.98
N GLN A 232 14.23 -21.66 33.52
CA GLN A 232 15.09 -20.71 34.25
C GLN A 232 14.48 -20.33 35.61
N LYS A 233 13.19 -19.95 35.63
CA LYS A 233 12.46 -19.63 36.87
C LYS A 233 12.42 -20.85 37.82
N GLU A 234 12.26 -22.06 37.29
CA GLU A 234 12.34 -23.28 38.08
C GLU A 234 13.73 -23.46 38.70
N LEU A 235 14.81 -23.31 37.93
CA LEU A 235 16.18 -23.41 38.43
C LEU A 235 16.48 -22.33 39.49
N GLU A 236 16.09 -21.08 39.26
CA GLU A 236 16.20 -19.98 40.24
C GLU A 236 15.39 -20.26 41.52
N SER A 237 14.24 -20.92 41.41
CA SER A 237 13.40 -21.30 42.56
C SER A 237 13.98 -22.47 43.37
N ARG A 238 14.62 -23.43 42.69
CA ARG A 238 15.28 -24.61 43.29
C ARG A 238 16.64 -24.26 43.92
N TYR A 239 17.39 -23.37 43.27
CA TYR A 239 18.76 -22.98 43.64
C TYR A 239 18.81 -21.50 44.03
N LYS A 240 17.95 -21.11 44.99
CA LYS A 240 18.00 -19.77 45.59
C LYS A 240 19.38 -19.54 46.19
N THR A 241 20.12 -18.60 45.61
CA THR A 241 21.41 -18.16 46.11
C THR A 241 21.26 -17.65 47.54
N GLN A 242 22.20 -17.97 48.43
CA GLN A 242 22.10 -17.48 49.81
C GLN A 242 22.23 -15.95 49.81
N HIS A 243 21.46 -15.29 50.67
CA HIS A 243 21.45 -13.84 50.86
C HIS A 243 21.62 -13.52 52.34
N SER A 244 22.79 -13.82 52.90
CA SER A 244 23.15 -13.43 54.26
C SER A 244 23.33 -11.91 54.35
N PRO A 245 22.82 -11.22 55.39
CA PRO A 245 23.01 -9.78 55.56
C PRO A 245 24.50 -9.42 55.66
N LEU A 246 24.94 -8.30 55.06
CA LEU A 246 26.35 -7.87 55.09
C LEU A 246 26.89 -7.75 56.53
N ALA A 247 26.08 -7.23 57.46
CA ALA A 247 26.41 -7.13 58.88
C ALA A 247 26.71 -8.49 59.55
N GLU A 248 26.22 -9.60 59.01
CA GLU A 248 26.54 -10.95 59.48
C GLU A 248 27.98 -11.32 59.11
N PHE A 249 28.38 -11.08 57.86
CA PHE A 249 29.76 -11.30 57.40
C PHE A 249 30.75 -10.35 58.06
N GLU A 250 30.38 -9.09 58.27
CA GLU A 250 31.17 -8.12 59.05
C GLU A 250 31.39 -8.57 60.50
N GLY A 251 30.34 -9.10 61.13
CA GLY A 251 30.42 -9.69 62.47
C GLY A 251 31.31 -10.93 62.51
N ASP A 252 31.22 -11.81 61.52
CA ASP A 252 32.05 -13.02 61.43
C ASP A 252 33.54 -12.67 61.17
N LEU A 253 33.84 -11.73 60.27
CA LEU A 253 35.19 -11.22 60.04
C LEU A 253 35.79 -10.55 61.29
N SER A 254 34.99 -9.76 62.02
CA SER A 254 35.42 -9.11 63.26
C SER A 254 35.82 -10.12 64.34
N LYS A 255 35.05 -11.21 64.51
CA LYS A 255 35.42 -12.32 65.40
C LYS A 255 36.74 -12.97 64.98
N ILE A 256 36.92 -13.23 63.69
CA ILE A 256 38.14 -13.86 63.15
C ILE A 256 39.36 -12.96 63.36
N HIS A 257 39.23 -11.65 63.09
CA HIS A 257 40.28 -10.65 63.38
C HIS A 257 40.64 -10.61 64.87
N GLN A 258 39.65 -10.57 65.76
CA GLN A 258 39.88 -10.55 67.21
C GLN A 258 40.54 -11.85 67.72
N ALA A 259 40.12 -13.02 67.23
CA ALA A 259 40.71 -14.30 67.58
C ALA A 259 42.16 -14.43 67.07
N LEU A 260 42.43 -13.98 65.84
CA LEU A 260 43.78 -13.88 65.29
C LEU A 260 44.67 -12.97 66.16
N LYS A 261 44.18 -11.78 66.53
CA LYS A 261 44.91 -10.84 67.40
C LYS A 261 45.18 -11.45 68.78
N ALA A 262 44.20 -12.13 69.38
CA ALA A 262 44.37 -12.80 70.67
C ALA A 262 45.45 -13.90 70.63
N ILE A 263 45.45 -14.74 69.60
CA ILE A 263 46.48 -15.77 69.38
C ILE A 263 47.87 -15.13 69.17
N ALA A 264 47.96 -14.08 68.35
CA ALA A 264 49.21 -13.37 68.11
C ALA A 264 49.81 -12.81 69.42
N HIS A 265 48.99 -12.16 70.26
CA HIS A 265 49.45 -11.62 71.55
C HIS A 265 49.78 -12.72 72.59
N ALA A 266 49.05 -13.83 72.64
CA ALA A 266 49.22 -14.88 73.66
C ALA A 266 50.49 -15.74 73.49
N TYR A 267 50.94 -15.91 72.24
CA TYR A 267 52.00 -16.86 71.89
C TYR A 267 53.31 -16.24 71.40
N PHE A 268 53.30 -14.99 70.91
CA PHE A 268 54.49 -14.35 70.29
C PHE A 268 54.99 -13.10 71.05
N GLY A 269 54.35 -12.74 72.17
CA GLY A 269 54.75 -11.61 73.01
C GLY A 269 55.85 -11.91 74.05
N ASP A 270 56.12 -13.19 74.32
CA ASP A 270 57.26 -13.64 75.15
C ASP A 270 58.51 -13.81 74.28
N LEU A 271 59.70 -13.96 74.87
CA LEU A 271 60.90 -14.32 74.12
C LEU A 271 60.81 -15.76 73.54
N PRO A 272 61.60 -16.07 72.49
CA PRO A 272 61.88 -17.46 72.12
C PRO A 272 62.46 -18.28 73.30
N PRO A 273 62.47 -19.62 73.22
CA PRO A 273 63.02 -20.47 74.29
C PRO A 273 64.44 -20.05 74.73
N GLU A 274 64.71 -20.04 76.03
CA GLU A 274 65.99 -19.55 76.59
C GLU A 274 67.22 -20.34 76.10
N ASP A 275 67.04 -21.61 75.73
CA ASP A 275 68.09 -22.49 75.17
C ASP A 275 68.35 -22.27 73.65
N ALA A 276 67.66 -21.35 72.98
CA ALA A 276 67.73 -21.19 71.53
C ALA A 276 68.95 -20.36 71.05
N ASP A 277 69.68 -20.88 70.06
CA ASP A 277 70.61 -20.09 69.24
C ASP A 277 69.80 -19.06 68.43
N ILE A 278 69.79 -17.80 68.90
CA ILE A 278 69.07 -16.69 68.29
C ILE A 278 69.58 -16.37 66.88
N ASP A 279 70.90 -16.51 66.63
CA ASP A 279 71.48 -16.31 65.29
C ASP A 279 71.00 -17.40 64.32
N GLN A 280 70.86 -18.65 64.78
CA GLN A 280 70.30 -19.74 63.97
C GLN A 280 68.79 -19.57 63.77
N LEU A 281 68.05 -19.21 64.81
CA LEU A 281 66.61 -18.97 64.75
C LEU A 281 66.26 -17.83 63.78
N GLN A 282 66.98 -16.71 63.84
CA GLN A 282 66.81 -15.59 62.92
C GLN A 282 67.02 -16.02 61.46
N ARG A 283 68.03 -16.87 61.18
CA ARG A 283 68.28 -17.42 59.84
C ARG A 283 67.12 -18.29 59.36
N VAL A 284 66.70 -19.28 60.15
CA VAL A 284 65.58 -20.18 59.82
C VAL A 284 64.28 -19.39 59.55
N LEU A 285 64.01 -18.34 60.32
CA LEU A 285 62.85 -17.48 60.11
C LEU A 285 62.98 -16.60 58.84
N ARG A 286 64.15 -16.00 58.60
CA ARG A 286 64.45 -15.23 57.36
C ARG A 286 64.33 -16.09 56.09
N ASP A 287 64.66 -17.37 56.19
CA ASP A 287 64.52 -18.36 55.11
C ASP A 287 63.06 -18.85 54.93
N SER A 288 62.19 -18.65 55.94
CA SER A 288 60.80 -19.13 55.95
C SER A 288 59.76 -18.09 55.48
N ASP A 289 59.85 -16.83 55.94
CA ASP A 289 59.09 -15.69 55.40
C ASP A 289 59.96 -14.43 55.45
N GLN A 290 59.97 -13.66 54.35
CA GLN A 290 60.73 -12.42 54.22
C GLN A 290 60.41 -11.37 55.29
N ILE A 291 59.22 -11.43 55.91
CA ILE A 291 58.84 -10.53 57.00
C ILE A 291 59.84 -10.59 58.18
N PHE A 292 60.42 -11.75 58.46
CA PHE A 292 61.38 -11.95 59.55
C PHE A 292 62.79 -11.41 59.23
N GLN A 293 63.00 -10.80 58.06
CA GLN A 293 64.20 -10.01 57.78
C GLN A 293 64.22 -8.70 58.57
N PHE A 294 63.05 -8.19 58.95
CA PHE A 294 62.85 -6.89 59.61
C PHE A 294 62.48 -7.01 61.11
N VAL A 295 62.45 -8.23 61.64
CA VAL A 295 61.97 -8.53 63.01
C VAL A 295 63.15 -8.99 63.88
N PRO A 296 63.67 -8.14 64.78
CA PRO A 296 64.66 -8.58 65.78
C PRO A 296 64.07 -9.57 66.78
N LEU A 297 64.93 -10.41 67.36
CA LEU A 297 64.59 -11.40 68.39
C LEU A 297 65.11 -10.99 69.78
N THR A 298 64.89 -9.73 70.17
CA THR A 298 65.35 -9.18 71.47
C THR A 298 64.22 -9.11 72.51
N ALA A 299 64.57 -8.72 73.74
CA ALA A 299 63.63 -8.43 74.82
C ALA A 299 62.92 -7.07 74.70
N SER A 300 63.16 -6.28 73.64
CA SER A 300 62.64 -4.91 73.54
C SER A 300 61.14 -4.86 73.23
N ASN A 301 60.53 -3.71 73.53
CA ASN A 301 59.15 -3.39 73.16
C ASN A 301 58.94 -3.41 71.63
N ALA A 302 59.90 -2.87 70.85
CA ALA A 302 59.84 -2.88 69.38
C ALA A 302 59.89 -4.31 68.83
N SER A 303 60.87 -5.11 69.25
CA SER A 303 60.96 -6.55 68.94
C SER A 303 59.68 -7.30 69.28
N LYS A 304 59.15 -7.11 70.49
CA LYS A 304 57.91 -7.74 70.95
C LYS A 304 56.70 -7.38 70.09
N TYR A 305 56.51 -6.10 69.78
CA TYR A 305 55.45 -5.64 68.87
C TYR A 305 55.62 -6.27 67.48
N LEU A 306 56.82 -6.16 66.89
CA LEU A 306 57.10 -6.68 65.54
C LEU A 306 56.94 -8.20 65.44
N ARG A 307 57.30 -8.97 66.48
CA ARG A 307 57.10 -10.44 66.51
C ARG A 307 55.61 -10.81 66.54
N ILE A 308 54.80 -10.13 67.35
CA ILE A 308 53.34 -10.28 67.37
C ILE A 308 52.74 -9.93 65.99
N ARG A 309 53.15 -8.80 65.40
CA ARG A 309 52.62 -8.32 64.11
C ARG A 309 53.07 -9.16 62.92
N ALA A 310 54.30 -9.67 62.93
CA ALA A 310 54.79 -10.58 61.89
C ALA A 310 54.05 -11.93 61.94
N ALA A 311 53.88 -12.53 63.12
CA ALA A 311 53.07 -13.73 63.28
C ALA A 311 51.62 -13.51 62.83
N GLN A 312 51.00 -12.39 63.22
CA GLN A 312 49.67 -12.00 62.75
C GLN A 312 49.61 -11.91 61.21
N SER A 313 50.62 -11.32 60.56
CA SER A 313 50.67 -11.18 59.11
C SER A 313 50.88 -12.51 58.38
N VAL A 314 51.75 -13.40 58.86
CA VAL A 314 51.93 -14.75 58.31
C VAL A 314 50.61 -15.53 58.31
N VAL A 315 49.88 -15.51 59.44
CA VAL A 315 48.58 -16.18 59.54
C VAL A 315 47.53 -15.51 58.64
N ALA A 316 47.47 -14.17 58.58
CA ALA A 316 46.53 -13.45 57.71
C ALA A 316 46.78 -13.72 56.22
N LYS A 317 48.05 -13.67 55.77
CA LYS A 317 48.45 -14.04 54.40
C LYS A 317 48.04 -15.47 54.09
N ALA A 318 48.34 -16.43 54.97
CA ALA A 318 47.99 -17.83 54.78
C ALA A 318 46.47 -18.02 54.66
N ILE A 319 45.67 -17.48 55.58
CA ILE A 319 44.20 -17.51 55.51
C ILE A 319 43.70 -17.00 54.13
N CYS A 320 44.24 -15.89 53.63
CA CYS A 320 43.82 -15.35 52.33
C CYS A 320 44.24 -16.24 51.15
N HIS A 321 45.50 -16.71 51.14
CA HIS A 321 46.09 -17.44 50.01
C HIS A 321 45.72 -18.93 49.96
N SER A 322 45.46 -19.59 51.10
CA SER A 322 45.18 -21.03 51.17
C SER A 322 43.75 -21.37 51.58
N LEU A 323 43.03 -20.49 52.30
CA LEU A 323 41.63 -20.72 52.68
C LEU A 323 40.65 -19.92 51.83
N TRP A 324 40.77 -18.59 51.80
CA TRP A 324 39.77 -17.65 51.23
C TRP A 324 39.90 -17.45 49.72
N GLN A 325 40.44 -18.42 49.01
CA GLN A 325 40.53 -18.40 47.55
C GLN A 325 39.17 -18.69 46.88
N PRO A 326 38.77 -17.93 45.83
CA PRO A 326 37.60 -18.25 45.01
C PRO A 326 37.76 -19.63 44.37
N PHE A 327 36.74 -20.49 44.49
CA PHE A 327 36.77 -21.91 44.08
C PHE A 327 37.86 -22.77 44.77
N GLY A 328 38.78 -22.17 45.53
CA GLY A 328 39.89 -22.83 46.19
C GLY A 328 39.44 -23.78 47.30
N GLY A 329 40.00 -24.98 47.28
CA GLY A 329 39.69 -26.06 48.22
C GLY A 329 38.19 -26.36 48.33
N SER A 330 37.52 -26.52 47.18
CA SER A 330 36.62 -27.67 47.06
C SER A 330 37.46 -28.96 47.21
N MET A 331 36.81 -30.07 47.52
CA MET A 331 37.52 -31.34 47.76
C MET A 331 38.11 -31.96 46.48
N MET A 332 37.66 -31.53 45.29
CA MET A 332 38.41 -31.73 44.06
C MET A 332 39.60 -30.76 44.01
N SER A 333 40.80 -31.32 43.87
CA SER A 333 42.03 -30.56 43.61
C SER A 333 41.97 -29.97 42.19
N LEU A 334 41.49 -28.73 42.09
CA LEU A 334 41.60 -27.92 40.87
C LEU A 334 43.04 -27.42 40.72
N SER A 335 43.56 -27.49 39.50
CA SER A 335 44.83 -26.84 39.15
C SER A 335 44.72 -25.31 39.23
N PRO A 336 45.83 -24.57 39.42
CA PRO A 336 45.83 -23.11 39.43
C PRO A 336 45.21 -22.50 38.17
N ASP A 337 45.43 -23.11 37.00
CA ASP A 337 44.87 -22.67 35.72
C ASP A 337 43.34 -22.81 35.66
N GLN A 338 42.79 -23.90 36.25
CA GLN A 338 41.34 -24.08 36.36
C GLN A 338 40.71 -23.08 37.34
N ILE A 339 41.37 -22.81 38.48
CA ILE A 339 40.93 -21.79 39.44
C ILE A 339 40.94 -20.40 38.77
N SER A 340 42.04 -20.05 38.08
CA SER A 340 42.16 -18.81 37.30
C SER A 340 41.06 -18.71 36.24
N THR A 341 40.76 -19.80 35.52
CA THR A 341 39.69 -19.85 34.52
C THR A 341 38.31 -19.59 35.15
N PHE A 342 37.98 -20.22 36.28
CA PHE A 342 36.71 -19.96 36.97
C PHE A 342 36.63 -18.53 37.55
N VAL A 343 37.74 -17.97 38.03
CA VAL A 343 37.81 -16.55 38.44
C VAL A 343 37.58 -15.61 37.25
N GLN A 344 38.13 -15.91 36.08
CA GLN A 344 37.91 -15.13 34.87
C GLN A 344 36.45 -15.21 34.40
N ILE A 345 35.82 -16.39 34.44
CA ILE A 345 34.39 -16.56 34.11
C ILE A 345 33.50 -15.81 35.12
N SER A 346 33.76 -15.92 36.43
CA SER A 346 33.09 -15.14 37.46
C SER A 346 33.18 -13.64 37.17
N LYS A 347 34.40 -13.11 36.93
CA LYS A 347 34.62 -11.68 36.64
C LYS A 347 34.02 -11.23 35.30
N ALA A 348 33.89 -12.12 34.31
CA ALA A 348 33.19 -11.82 33.06
C ALA A 348 31.66 -11.75 33.26
N LEU A 349 31.08 -12.70 34.00
CA LEU A 349 29.65 -12.71 34.33
C LEU A 349 29.26 -11.54 35.24
N ALA A 350 30.06 -11.22 36.27
CA ALA A 350 29.82 -10.10 37.19
C ALA A 350 29.70 -8.74 36.49
N ARG A 351 30.35 -8.57 35.34
CA ARG A 351 30.31 -7.36 34.49
C ARG A 351 29.06 -7.29 33.59
N GLN A 352 28.41 -8.42 33.34
CA GLN A 352 27.19 -8.50 32.52
C GLN A 352 25.93 -8.53 33.39
N ASP A 353 25.93 -9.38 34.42
CA ASP A 353 24.78 -9.65 35.28
C ASP A 353 25.25 -10.36 36.58
N ARG A 354 25.20 -9.64 37.72
CA ARG A 354 25.57 -10.18 39.04
C ARG A 354 24.67 -11.34 39.52
N ARG A 355 23.42 -11.43 39.05
CA ARG A 355 22.50 -12.53 39.39
C ARG A 355 22.89 -13.81 38.65
N LYS A 356 23.26 -13.69 37.37
CA LYS A 356 23.82 -14.81 36.60
C LYS A 356 25.19 -15.27 37.14
N GLU A 357 26.06 -14.35 37.55
CA GLU A 357 27.32 -14.71 38.23
C GLU A 357 27.06 -15.52 39.49
N SER A 358 26.23 -14.98 40.39
CA SER A 358 25.90 -15.60 41.68
C SER A 358 25.35 -17.01 41.52
N LEU A 359 24.36 -17.19 40.63
CA LEU A 359 23.77 -18.49 40.34
C LEU A 359 24.79 -19.45 39.70
N TRP A 360 25.60 -18.99 38.74
CA TRP A 360 26.63 -19.79 38.10
C TRP A 360 27.71 -20.24 39.11
N ARG A 361 28.20 -19.34 39.96
CA ARG A 361 29.19 -19.63 41.00
C ARG A 361 28.63 -20.60 42.04
N TYR A 362 27.40 -20.39 42.50
CA TYR A 362 26.69 -21.31 43.40
C TYR A 362 26.60 -22.72 42.78
N LEU A 363 26.09 -22.83 41.55
CA LEU A 363 25.93 -24.12 40.85
C LEU A 363 27.27 -24.81 40.56
N THR A 364 28.30 -24.05 40.20
CA THR A 364 29.66 -24.57 39.97
C THR A 364 30.25 -25.15 41.25
N LEU A 365 30.16 -24.41 42.36
CA LEU A 365 30.61 -24.88 43.68
C LEU A 365 29.81 -26.09 44.16
N TYR A 366 28.49 -26.08 43.98
CA TYR A 366 27.59 -27.19 44.34
C TYR A 366 27.92 -28.46 43.54
N GLY A 367 28.18 -28.33 42.23
CA GLY A 367 28.61 -29.44 41.37
C GLY A 367 29.98 -30.01 41.76
N LEU A 368 30.95 -29.15 42.06
CA LEU A 368 32.27 -29.56 42.56
C LEU A 368 32.17 -30.27 43.91
N ASP A 369 31.34 -29.77 44.82
CA ASP A 369 31.13 -30.36 46.14
C ASP A 369 30.37 -31.71 46.05
N ILE A 370 29.45 -31.91 45.09
CA ILE A 370 28.85 -33.22 44.80
C ILE A 370 29.89 -34.21 44.25
N ALA A 371 30.69 -33.79 43.26
CA ALA A 371 31.72 -34.65 42.67
C ALA A 371 32.76 -35.08 43.71
N ALA A 372 33.10 -34.19 44.64
CA ALA A 372 33.89 -34.50 45.83
C ALA A 372 33.23 -35.55 46.75
N LEU A 373 31.96 -35.36 47.12
CA LEU A 373 31.25 -36.26 48.04
C LEU A 373 31.10 -37.70 47.50
N GLN A 374 31.11 -37.89 46.18
CA GLN A 374 31.15 -39.23 45.57
C GLN A 374 32.46 -39.99 45.86
N HIS A 375 33.54 -39.29 46.20
CA HIS A 375 34.85 -39.88 46.50
C HIS A 375 35.22 -39.88 47.99
N THR A 376 34.53 -39.12 48.85
CA THR A 376 34.84 -39.03 50.28
C THR A 376 33.58 -38.99 51.15
N LYS A 377 33.49 -39.92 52.12
CA LYS A 377 32.24 -40.30 52.80
C LYS A 377 31.89 -39.53 54.08
N ASP A 378 32.65 -38.49 54.44
CA ASP A 378 32.65 -37.93 55.80
C ASP A 378 32.69 -36.39 55.87
N ASN A 379 32.12 -35.85 56.95
CA ASN A 379 32.20 -34.43 57.32
C ASN A 379 33.64 -33.94 57.67
N THR A 380 34.65 -34.82 57.61
CA THR A 380 36.05 -34.52 57.94
C THR A 380 36.73 -33.54 56.97
N ALA A 381 36.05 -33.10 55.90
CA ALA A 381 36.54 -32.18 54.88
C ALA A 381 37.04 -30.83 55.45
N VAL A 382 36.20 -30.17 56.24
CA VAL A 382 36.49 -28.85 56.85
C VAL A 382 37.71 -28.95 57.74
N ASP A 383 37.65 -29.86 58.71
CA ASP A 383 38.70 -30.10 59.69
C ASP A 383 40.01 -30.58 59.04
N ARG A 384 39.96 -31.30 57.90
CA ARG A 384 41.17 -31.72 57.16
C ARG A 384 41.89 -30.51 56.56
N ARG A 385 41.18 -29.62 55.88
CA ARG A 385 41.79 -28.41 55.30
C ARG A 385 42.35 -27.51 56.40
N ALA A 386 41.56 -27.26 57.46
CA ALA A 386 42.02 -26.47 58.61
C ALA A 386 43.32 -27.06 59.20
N ARG A 387 43.37 -28.38 59.46
CA ARG A 387 44.57 -29.03 60.04
C ARG A 387 45.81 -29.00 59.14
N LEU A 388 45.66 -29.08 57.81
CA LEU A 388 46.80 -28.97 56.89
C LEU A 388 47.42 -27.56 56.97
N GLU A 389 46.58 -26.52 56.98
CA GLU A 389 47.04 -25.13 57.15
C GLU A 389 47.58 -24.87 58.56
N THR A 390 46.98 -25.47 59.61
CA THR A 390 47.54 -25.45 60.97
C THR A 390 48.96 -25.98 61.00
N GLN A 391 49.22 -27.11 60.34
CA GLN A 391 50.56 -27.69 60.25
C GLN A 391 51.52 -26.75 59.53
N HIS A 392 51.15 -26.28 58.33
CA HIS A 392 52.01 -25.42 57.50
C HIS A 392 52.39 -24.11 58.21
N ILE A 393 51.41 -23.42 58.81
CA ILE A 393 51.64 -22.17 59.56
C ILE A 393 52.47 -22.45 60.82
N SER A 394 52.22 -23.55 61.53
CA SER A 394 53.03 -23.94 62.69
C SER A 394 54.45 -24.33 62.31
N ASP A 395 54.70 -24.92 61.14
CA ASP A 395 56.07 -25.23 60.72
C ASP A 395 56.93 -23.97 60.49
N VAL A 396 56.30 -22.83 60.18
CA VAL A 396 56.95 -21.50 60.19
C VAL A 396 57.04 -20.89 61.59
N LEU A 397 55.94 -20.89 62.35
CA LEU A 397 55.81 -20.07 63.57
C LEU A 397 56.20 -20.78 64.88
N ARG A 398 56.18 -22.12 64.94
CA ARG A 398 56.45 -22.92 66.15
C ARG A 398 57.81 -22.61 66.78
N ALA A 399 58.80 -22.23 65.98
CA ALA A 399 60.15 -21.87 66.43
C ALA A 399 60.20 -20.59 67.29
N LEU A 400 59.19 -19.71 67.21
CA LEU A 400 59.03 -18.53 68.07
C LEU A 400 58.23 -18.81 69.35
N VAL A 401 57.55 -19.96 69.45
CA VAL A 401 56.63 -20.27 70.55
C VAL A 401 57.34 -21.14 71.60
N PRO A 402 57.33 -20.76 72.90
CA PRO A 402 57.88 -21.58 73.99
C PRO A 402 57.36 -23.02 73.96
N LEU A 403 58.25 -24.00 74.13
CA LEU A 403 57.96 -25.44 73.91
C LEU A 403 56.72 -25.94 74.68
N GLN A 404 56.49 -25.40 75.88
CA GLN A 404 55.35 -25.72 76.75
C GLN A 404 54.01 -25.23 76.16
N LYS A 405 54.02 -24.11 75.43
CA LYS A 405 52.85 -23.47 74.80
C LYS A 405 52.53 -24.00 73.39
N GLN A 406 53.44 -24.71 72.73
CA GLN A 406 53.30 -25.07 71.30
C GLN A 406 52.02 -25.87 70.98
N LYS A 407 51.60 -26.78 71.88
CA LYS A 407 50.37 -27.57 71.69
C LYS A 407 49.09 -26.75 71.87
N ASP A 408 49.11 -25.76 72.76
CA ASP A 408 48.01 -24.82 72.95
C ASP A 408 47.89 -23.89 71.75
N PHE A 409 49.02 -23.39 71.24
CA PHE A 409 49.08 -22.62 69.98
C PHE A 409 48.51 -23.41 68.79
N GLU A 410 48.96 -24.65 68.57
CA GLU A 410 48.47 -25.50 67.48
C GLU A 410 46.97 -25.77 67.57
N ARG A 411 46.44 -26.00 68.78
CA ARG A 411 44.98 -26.15 69.01
C ARG A 411 44.22 -24.87 68.68
N ASP A 412 44.66 -23.73 69.23
CA ASP A 412 43.93 -22.46 69.14
C ASP A 412 43.96 -21.91 67.70
N LEU A 413 45.10 -22.06 67.01
CA LEU A 413 45.23 -21.83 65.57
C LEU A 413 44.31 -22.78 64.77
N GLY A 414 44.24 -24.06 65.13
CA GLY A 414 43.32 -25.02 64.53
C GLY A 414 41.84 -24.60 64.64
N HIS A 415 41.45 -24.03 65.78
CA HIS A 415 40.11 -23.45 65.95
C HIS A 415 39.90 -22.21 65.07
N LEU A 416 40.84 -21.26 65.05
CA LEU A 416 40.78 -20.07 64.19
C LEU A 416 40.60 -20.45 62.70
N LEU A 417 41.43 -21.36 62.19
CA LEU A 417 41.38 -21.78 60.78
C LEU A 417 40.10 -22.58 60.46
N THR A 418 39.56 -23.33 61.44
CA THR A 418 38.26 -23.99 61.30
C THR A 418 37.13 -22.97 61.12
N GLU A 419 37.11 -21.88 61.90
CA GLU A 419 36.15 -20.78 61.71
C GLU A 419 36.38 -20.02 60.39
N CYS A 420 37.63 -19.83 59.96
CA CYS A 420 37.95 -19.25 58.65
C CYS A 420 37.40 -20.09 57.49
N VAL A 421 37.46 -21.43 57.58
CA VAL A 421 36.86 -22.35 56.59
C VAL A 421 35.34 -22.35 56.66
N ARG A 422 34.74 -22.26 57.86
CA ARG A 422 33.27 -22.16 58.04
C ARG A 422 32.72 -20.87 57.41
N PHE A 423 33.31 -19.73 57.76
CA PHE A 423 33.02 -18.42 57.17
C PHE A 423 33.13 -18.47 55.63
N TRP A 424 34.25 -18.98 55.10
CA TRP A 424 34.43 -18.99 53.64
C TRP A 424 33.48 -19.95 52.91
N ASN A 425 33.17 -21.12 53.48
CA ASN A 425 32.21 -22.05 52.88
C ASN A 425 30.77 -21.50 52.83
N LYS A 426 30.42 -20.55 53.71
CA LYS A 426 29.19 -19.75 53.67
C LYS A 426 29.32 -18.65 52.61
N ALA A 427 30.29 -17.74 52.78
CA ALA A 427 30.53 -16.59 51.92
C ALA A 427 30.68 -16.95 50.43
N LYS A 428 31.50 -17.95 50.08
CA LYS A 428 31.78 -18.30 48.68
C LYS A 428 30.54 -18.74 47.89
N ARG A 429 29.47 -19.18 48.59
CA ARG A 429 28.18 -19.59 48.02
C ARG A 429 27.07 -18.53 48.16
N ASP A 430 27.37 -17.36 48.73
CA ASP A 430 26.42 -16.26 48.85
C ASP A 430 26.29 -15.46 47.55
N SER A 431 25.17 -14.75 47.43
CA SER A 431 24.92 -13.71 46.44
C SER A 431 25.99 -12.62 46.37
N CYS A 432 26.58 -12.25 47.49
CA CYS A 432 27.62 -11.23 47.56
C CYS A 432 28.96 -11.80 47.06
N ILE A 433 29.60 -11.12 46.11
CA ILE A 433 31.01 -11.37 45.81
C ILE A 433 31.83 -10.67 46.89
N ILE A 434 32.73 -11.41 47.56
CA ILE A 434 33.68 -10.86 48.53
C ILE A 434 35.07 -10.93 47.90
N GLU A 435 35.73 -9.78 47.80
CA GLU A 435 37.14 -9.67 47.41
C GLU A 435 37.99 -9.31 48.64
N PHE A 436 39.12 -9.99 48.80
CA PHE A 436 40.13 -9.71 49.83
C PHE A 436 41.36 -9.10 49.17
N ASP A 437 41.91 -8.07 49.80
CA ASP A 437 43.15 -7.43 49.41
C ASP A 437 44.15 -7.54 50.57
N THR A 438 45.34 -8.10 50.31
CA THR A 438 46.42 -8.33 51.27
C THR A 438 47.60 -7.37 51.11
N ASP A 439 47.48 -6.39 50.21
CA ASP A 439 48.61 -5.61 49.72
C ASP A 439 48.43 -4.13 50.14
N PRO A 440 48.70 -3.79 51.42
CA PRO A 440 48.50 -2.45 51.92
C PRO A 440 49.40 -1.42 51.22
N PRO A 441 48.92 -0.17 51.06
CA PRO A 441 49.76 0.95 50.63
C PRO A 441 50.87 1.20 51.66
N GLN A 442 51.91 1.95 51.25
CA GLN A 442 53.04 2.26 52.15
C GLN A 442 52.68 3.16 53.34
N SER A 443 51.54 3.85 53.28
CA SER A 443 51.03 4.80 54.28
C SER A 443 49.54 4.59 54.55
N SER A 444 49.11 4.82 55.79
CA SER A 444 47.71 4.69 56.23
C SER A 444 46.72 5.53 55.42
N ASN A 445 45.48 5.03 55.25
CA ASN A 445 44.37 5.75 54.61
C ASN A 445 43.01 5.28 55.17
N SER A 446 41.88 5.71 54.57
CA SER A 446 40.52 5.31 54.99
C SER A 446 40.25 3.81 54.92
N ASP A 447 40.98 3.10 54.07
CA ASP A 447 40.73 1.73 53.64
C ASP A 447 41.69 0.74 54.30
N TRP A 448 42.72 1.25 54.99
CA TRP A 448 43.76 0.50 55.66
C TRP A 448 44.19 1.22 56.95
N LEU A 449 43.76 0.68 58.09
CA LEU A 449 44.01 1.24 59.42
C LEU A 449 45.37 0.83 59.97
N SER A 450 46.05 1.77 60.61
CA SER A 450 47.28 1.49 61.37
C SER A 450 46.94 0.92 62.74
N GLU A 451 47.65 -0.13 63.14
CA GLU A 451 47.48 -0.78 64.44
C GLU A 451 48.41 -0.12 65.48
N PRO A 452 47.88 0.62 66.47
CA PRO A 452 48.68 1.51 67.32
C PRO A 452 49.71 0.76 68.16
N CYS A 453 50.77 1.48 68.52
CA CYS A 453 51.89 0.94 69.28
C CYS A 453 52.11 1.81 70.53
N LEU A 454 51.22 1.65 71.51
CA LEU A 454 51.07 2.46 72.73
C LEU A 454 52.37 2.80 73.48
N GLU A 455 53.41 1.98 73.32
CA GLU A 455 54.73 2.16 73.93
C GLU A 455 55.62 3.18 73.17
N PHE A 456 55.19 3.66 71.99
CA PHE A 456 55.91 4.56 71.09
C PHE A 456 55.06 5.72 70.52
N ASP A 457 53.77 5.84 70.88
CA ASP A 457 52.82 6.87 70.39
C ASP A 457 53.20 8.35 70.78
N HIS A 458 54.39 8.57 71.34
CA HIS A 458 54.95 9.87 71.77
C HIS A 458 56.34 10.16 71.20
N VAL A 459 56.88 9.31 70.32
CA VAL A 459 58.17 9.54 69.66
C VAL A 459 57.90 10.24 68.33
N GLU A 460 58.24 11.53 68.24
CA GLU A 460 58.35 12.21 66.95
C GLU A 460 59.47 11.51 66.15
N ALA A 461 59.09 10.76 65.12
CA ALA A 461 60.05 10.03 64.30
C ALA A 461 60.76 11.00 63.36
N ASP A 462 62.06 11.19 63.55
CA ASP A 462 62.98 11.78 62.57
C ASP A 462 62.86 10.97 61.26
N THR A 463 61.98 11.41 60.37
CA THR A 463 61.38 10.56 59.33
C THR A 463 62.22 10.48 58.07
N GLU A 464 63.39 11.10 58.08
CA GLU A 464 64.21 11.27 56.89
C GLU A 464 65.03 10.00 56.58
N GLN A 465 64.66 9.36 55.47
CA GLN A 465 65.48 8.44 54.67
C GLN A 465 65.71 7.01 55.23
N GLY A 466 65.24 6.68 56.44
CA GLY A 466 65.46 5.37 57.06
C GLY A 466 64.65 4.20 56.50
N CYS A 467 63.32 4.31 56.44
CA CYS A 467 62.42 3.14 56.32
C CYS A 467 61.71 2.95 54.97
N ASN A 468 61.91 3.86 54.00
CA ASN A 468 61.14 3.95 52.74
C ASN A 468 61.16 2.69 51.83
N ASN A 469 61.96 1.67 52.18
CA ASN A 469 62.11 0.42 51.43
C ASN A 469 61.44 -0.79 52.11
N VAL A 470 60.88 -0.68 53.32
CA VAL A 470 60.20 -1.80 53.97
C VAL A 470 58.75 -1.86 53.48
N PRO A 471 58.27 -3.01 52.94
CA PRO A 471 56.87 -3.14 52.55
C PRO A 471 55.95 -3.14 53.79
N ALA A 472 54.78 -2.51 53.67
CA ALA A 472 53.74 -2.58 54.69
C ALA A 472 53.21 -4.02 54.89
N TRP A 473 52.86 -4.40 56.12
CA TRP A 473 52.47 -5.76 56.50
C TRP A 473 50.96 -5.85 56.73
N CYS A 474 50.25 -6.59 55.89
CA CYS A 474 48.83 -6.90 56.11
C CYS A 474 48.66 -7.73 57.39
N LEU A 475 48.00 -7.16 58.41
CA LEU A 475 47.59 -7.81 59.65
C LEU A 475 46.18 -8.40 59.58
N PHE A 476 45.35 -7.85 58.69
CA PHE A 476 44.06 -8.37 58.28
C PHE A 476 43.69 -7.72 56.93
N PRO A 477 43.17 -8.47 55.95
CA PRO A 477 42.92 -7.93 54.62
C PRO A 477 41.87 -6.81 54.61
N ARG A 478 41.97 -5.87 53.67
CA ARG A 478 40.81 -5.05 53.31
C ARG A 478 39.79 -5.95 52.63
N VAL A 479 38.52 -5.81 53.01
CA VAL A 479 37.43 -6.63 52.46
C VAL A 479 36.46 -5.76 51.69
N THR A 480 36.25 -6.09 50.41
CA THR A 480 35.29 -5.40 49.54
C THR A 480 34.11 -6.33 49.25
N PHE A 481 32.94 -5.94 49.75
CA PHE A 481 31.66 -6.60 49.51
C PHE A 481 30.98 -6.00 48.28
N LEU A 482 30.62 -6.84 47.32
CA LEU A 482 29.91 -6.49 46.09
C LEU A 482 28.55 -7.20 46.10
N PRO A 483 27.52 -6.63 46.76
CA PRO A 483 26.17 -7.19 46.76
C PRO A 483 25.55 -7.14 45.35
N ILE A 484 24.53 -7.96 45.10
CA ILE A 484 23.83 -7.94 43.80
C ILE A 484 23.12 -6.61 43.57
N ASP A 485 22.28 -6.21 44.53
CA ASP A 485 21.38 -5.06 44.43
C ASP A 485 21.82 -3.95 45.41
N GLY A 486 23.03 -3.42 45.24
CA GLY A 486 23.55 -2.34 46.08
C GLY A 486 24.97 -1.89 45.74
N GLU A 487 25.39 -0.79 46.37
CA GLU A 487 26.74 -0.22 46.25
C GLU A 487 27.80 -1.14 46.90
N PRO A 488 29.06 -1.08 46.44
CA PRO A 488 30.19 -1.72 47.11
C PRO A 488 30.32 -1.22 48.56
N LYS A 489 30.48 -2.15 49.51
CA LYS A 489 30.84 -1.81 50.90
C LYS A 489 32.27 -2.27 51.20
N ILE A 490 33.08 -1.36 51.72
CA ILE A 490 34.46 -1.65 52.12
C ILE A 490 34.52 -1.78 53.65
N VAL A 491 35.19 -2.81 54.13
CA VAL A 491 35.69 -2.93 55.50
C VAL A 491 37.20 -2.74 55.45
N ALA A 492 37.70 -1.76 56.20
CA ALA A 492 39.10 -1.38 56.17
C ALA A 492 40.01 -2.52 56.64
N GLY A 493 41.10 -2.74 55.90
CA GLY A 493 42.16 -3.66 56.30
C GLY A 493 42.94 -3.10 57.49
N HIS A 494 43.79 -3.92 58.09
CA HIS A 494 44.68 -3.50 59.18
C HIS A 494 46.12 -3.81 58.79
N ALA A 495 47.05 -2.89 59.05
CA ALA A 495 48.44 -3.05 58.65
C ALA A 495 49.45 -2.46 59.65
N VAL A 496 50.72 -2.90 59.52
CA VAL A 496 51.89 -2.11 59.94
C VAL A 496 52.44 -1.41 58.71
N PHE A 497 52.64 -0.10 58.79
CA PHE A 497 53.15 0.72 57.69
C PHE A 497 54.66 0.99 57.83
N GLY A 498 55.30 1.44 56.74
CA GLY A 498 56.74 1.72 56.71
C GLY A 498 57.18 2.87 57.63
N ASP A 499 56.24 3.73 58.02
CA ASP A 499 56.42 4.86 58.95
C ASP A 499 56.25 4.48 60.44
N CYS A 500 55.98 3.21 60.76
CA CYS A 500 55.76 2.75 62.13
C CYS A 500 57.03 2.94 63.02
N PRO A 501 56.96 3.67 64.15
CA PRO A 501 58.13 3.89 65.02
C PRO A 501 58.77 2.60 65.56
N ALA A 502 57.96 1.58 65.87
CA ALA A 502 58.46 0.28 66.31
C ALA A 502 59.24 -0.46 65.20
N LEU A 503 58.88 -0.25 63.93
CA LEU A 503 59.61 -0.80 62.77
C LEU A 503 60.97 -0.11 62.61
N TYR A 504 61.03 1.21 62.76
CA TYR A 504 62.29 1.96 62.75
C TYR A 504 63.25 1.49 63.86
N GLU A 505 62.78 1.41 65.11
CA GLU A 505 63.63 0.96 66.22
C GLU A 505 64.03 -0.53 66.07
N GLY A 506 63.16 -1.38 65.54
CA GLY A 506 63.50 -2.76 65.22
C GLY A 506 64.62 -2.90 64.16
N LEU A 507 64.63 -2.02 63.15
CA LEU A 507 65.74 -1.92 62.19
C LEU A 507 67.01 -1.36 62.82
N CYS A 508 66.90 -0.45 63.79
CA CYS A 508 68.04 0.02 64.58
C CYS A 508 68.64 -1.12 65.42
N GLU A 509 67.82 -1.93 66.09
CA GLU A 509 68.27 -3.11 66.83
C GLU A 509 68.97 -4.13 65.94
N LEU A 510 68.38 -4.51 64.80
CA LEU A 510 68.99 -5.45 63.85
C LEU A 510 70.38 -4.96 63.38
N ARG A 511 70.53 -3.67 63.10
CA ARG A 511 71.83 -3.07 62.74
C ARG A 511 72.84 -3.13 63.89
N ARG A 512 72.44 -2.84 65.13
CA ARG A 512 73.30 -2.99 66.32
C ARG A 512 73.78 -4.44 66.46
N GLN A 513 72.88 -5.42 66.32
CA GLN A 513 73.21 -6.85 66.40
C GLN A 513 74.18 -7.28 65.28
N GLU A 514 73.93 -6.88 64.03
CA GLU A 514 74.80 -7.23 62.90
C GLU A 514 76.19 -6.57 63.02
N ASP A 515 76.30 -5.37 63.60
CA ASP A 515 77.58 -4.73 63.96
C ASP A 515 78.29 -5.43 65.13
N GLU A 516 77.60 -5.80 66.21
CA GLU A 516 78.16 -6.52 67.35
C GLU A 516 78.73 -7.89 66.92
N ILE A 517 77.94 -8.66 66.16
CA ILE A 517 78.36 -9.93 65.55
C ILE A 517 79.60 -9.72 64.66
N THR A 518 79.64 -8.63 63.89
CA THR A 518 80.77 -8.28 63.03
C THR A 518 82.02 -7.90 63.84
N GLN A 519 81.86 -7.19 64.96
CA GLN A 519 82.96 -6.86 65.88
C GLN A 519 83.50 -8.11 66.58
N LEU A 520 82.63 -9.01 67.06
CA LEU A 520 83.03 -10.28 67.65
C LEU A 520 83.82 -11.13 66.65
N LYS A 521 83.34 -11.28 65.41
CA LYS A 521 84.06 -11.97 64.32
C LYS A 521 85.43 -11.35 64.04
N ARG A 522 85.54 -10.02 63.99
CA ARG A 522 86.82 -9.30 63.85
C ARG A 522 87.76 -9.55 65.03
N ASN A 523 87.25 -9.65 66.25
CA ASN A 523 88.04 -9.89 67.46
C ASN A 523 88.55 -11.33 67.55
N PHE A 524 87.75 -12.34 67.18
CA PHE A 524 88.20 -13.73 67.07
C PHE A 524 89.33 -13.91 66.04
N VAL A 525 89.21 -13.29 64.86
CA VAL A 525 90.27 -13.31 63.82
C VAL A 525 91.54 -12.57 64.27
N ARG A 526 91.44 -11.66 65.25
CA ARG A 526 92.57 -10.89 65.79
C ARG A 526 93.23 -11.49 67.02
N GLN A 527 92.69 -12.55 67.62
CA GLN A 527 93.43 -13.29 68.64
C GLN A 527 94.63 -13.97 67.96
N PRO A 528 95.88 -13.62 68.33
CA PRO A 528 97.04 -14.28 67.74
C PRO A 528 96.99 -15.76 68.11
N SER A 529 97.09 -16.64 67.12
CA SER A 529 97.21 -18.08 67.35
C SER A 529 98.48 -18.33 68.14
N ILE A 530 98.32 -18.54 69.46
CA ILE A 530 99.44 -18.79 70.38
C ILE A 530 100.21 -20.00 69.84
N SER A 531 101.39 -19.72 69.31
CA SER A 531 102.23 -20.73 68.69
C SER A 531 102.59 -21.76 69.75
N ARG A 532 102.27 -23.03 69.47
CA ARG A 532 102.80 -24.17 70.25
C ARG A 532 104.31 -24.29 69.98
N GLY A 533 105.08 -23.40 70.61
CA GLY A 533 106.48 -23.66 70.92
C GLY A 533 106.57 -24.94 71.74
N ARG A 534 107.63 -25.71 71.47
CA ARG A 534 108.05 -26.84 72.31
C ARG A 534 109.01 -26.36 73.39
#